data_AF-A0A1B3X666-F1
#
_entry.id   AF-A0A1B3X666-F1
#
_cell.length_a   1.000
_cell.length_b   1.000
_cell.length_c   1.000
_cell.angle_alpha   90.00
_cell.angle_beta   90.00
_cell.angle_gamma   90.00
#
_symmetry.space_group_name_H-M   'P 1'
#
loop_
_entity.id
_entity.type
_entity.pdbx_description
1 polymer ?
#
loop_
_entity_poly.entity_id
_entity_poly.type
_entity_poly.pdbx_seq_one_letter_code
_entity_poly.pdbx_strand_id
1 'polypeptide(L)'
;MAAQKKPSVRDVLWRKKRARDQMLDAVGHLCDEAWALFEKIAADRSAHTKDAVTARELTLRLRSLAYLIEGEHYIDRIAFELQTKEVYLTANEVAKSYVSEMVLRYLDAILLYGKQSEWDSEEFQTEYRTSLEKNLEEIRAKLIPAAPQQAEENESAQDD
;
A
#
# COMPACT_ATOMS: atom_id res chain seq x y z
N MET A 1 11.07 36.08 4.59
CA MET A 1 10.77 34.65 4.44
C MET A 1 9.68 34.29 5.44
N ALA A 2 8.49 33.91 4.96
CA ALA A 2 7.40 33.56 5.86
C ALA A 2 7.71 32.23 6.54
N ALA A 3 7.78 32.21 7.88
CA ALA A 3 7.97 31.01 8.65
C ALA A 3 6.91 29.96 8.27
N GLN A 4 7.35 28.79 7.78
CA GLN A 4 6.42 27.69 7.53
C GLN A 4 5.75 27.31 8.85
N LYS A 5 4.44 27.59 8.93
CA LYS A 5 3.63 27.24 10.09
C LYS A 5 3.63 25.72 10.26
N LYS A 6 4.03 25.24 11.45
CA LYS A 6 3.99 23.79 11.76
C LYS A 6 2.55 23.27 11.50
N PRO A 7 2.39 22.16 10.75
CA PRO A 7 1.07 21.65 10.41
C PRO A 7 0.31 21.23 11.67
N SER A 8 -1.00 21.45 11.70
CA SER A 8 -1.85 20.96 12.79
C SER A 8 -2.01 19.43 12.70
N VAL A 9 -2.44 18.80 13.79
CA VAL A 9 -2.79 17.36 13.81
C VAL A 9 -3.80 17.03 12.71
N ARG A 10 -4.79 17.90 12.51
CA ARG A 10 -5.80 17.75 11.45
C ARG A 10 -5.17 17.77 10.06
N ASP A 11 -4.21 18.65 9.80
CA ASP A 11 -3.53 18.73 8.50
C ASP A 11 -2.72 17.46 8.22
N VAL A 12 -2.04 16.93 9.24
CA VAL A 12 -1.26 15.68 9.13
C VAL A 12 -2.18 14.50 8.84
N LEU A 13 -3.25 14.32 9.62
CA LEU A 13 -4.21 13.24 9.43
C LEU A 13 -4.92 13.33 8.08
N TRP A 14 -5.23 14.55 7.61
CA TRP A 14 -5.82 14.75 6.28
C TRP A 14 -4.86 14.33 5.16
N ARG A 15 -3.58 14.70 5.24
CA ARG A 15 -2.57 14.30 4.24
C ARG A 15 -2.40 12.77 4.23
N LYS A 16 -2.31 12.15 5.39
CA LYS A 16 -2.24 10.68 5.51
C LYS A 16 -3.46 10.01 4.86
N LYS A 17 -4.67 10.47 5.22
CA LYS A 17 -5.92 9.98 4.63
C LYS A 17 -5.87 10.05 3.11
N ARG A 18 -5.49 11.21 2.56
CA ARG A 18 -5.46 11.41 1.10
C ARG A 18 -4.45 10.51 0.40
N ALA A 19 -3.26 10.34 0.97
CA ALA A 19 -2.25 9.42 0.42
C ALA A 19 -2.75 7.98 0.41
N ARG A 20 -3.45 7.57 1.48
CA ARG A 20 -4.06 6.25 1.57
C ARG A 20 -5.22 6.07 0.58
N ASP A 21 -6.13 7.04 0.46
CA ASP A 21 -7.25 6.95 -0.49
C ASP A 21 -6.73 6.74 -1.92
N GLN A 22 -5.68 7.47 -2.33
CA GLN A 22 -5.01 7.26 -3.62
C GLN A 22 -4.40 5.86 -3.79
N MET A 23 -3.92 5.27 -2.70
CA MET A 23 -3.35 3.93 -2.71
C MET A 23 -4.43 2.85 -2.76
N LEU A 24 -5.55 3.06 -2.06
CA LEU A 24 -6.72 2.19 -2.13
C LEU A 24 -7.34 2.22 -3.54
N ASP A 25 -7.41 3.39 -4.17
CA ASP A 25 -7.84 3.50 -5.57
C ASP A 25 -6.93 2.69 -6.50
N ALA A 26 -5.62 2.79 -6.33
CA ALA A 26 -4.65 2.04 -7.13
C ALA A 26 -4.79 0.52 -6.92
N VAL A 27 -4.91 0.06 -5.68
CA VAL A 27 -5.13 -1.38 -5.38
C VAL A 27 -6.49 -1.83 -5.91
N GLY A 28 -7.52 -0.97 -5.86
CA GLY A 28 -8.84 -1.22 -6.43
C GLY A 28 -8.78 -1.51 -7.93
N HIS A 29 -8.08 -0.67 -8.69
CA HIS A 29 -7.86 -0.91 -10.12
C HIS A 29 -7.15 -2.24 -10.40
N LEU A 30 -6.16 -2.61 -9.60
CA LEU A 30 -5.51 -3.92 -9.73
C LEU A 30 -6.47 -5.08 -9.44
N CYS A 31 -7.38 -4.92 -8.48
CA CYS A 31 -8.41 -5.94 -8.21
C CYS A 31 -9.34 -6.10 -9.41
N ASP A 32 -9.78 -4.98 -10.01
CA ASP A 32 -10.67 -4.99 -11.17
C ASP A 32 -9.99 -5.63 -12.39
N GLU A 33 -8.72 -5.31 -12.65
CA GLU A 33 -7.93 -5.92 -13.72
C GLU A 33 -7.76 -7.43 -13.52
N ALA A 34 -7.40 -7.85 -12.30
CA ALA A 34 -7.24 -9.26 -11.95
C ALA A 34 -8.53 -10.05 -12.14
N TRP A 35 -9.65 -9.46 -11.72
CA TRP A 35 -10.97 -10.07 -11.84
C TRP A 35 -11.42 -10.17 -13.30
N ALA A 36 -11.26 -9.10 -14.08
CA ALA A 36 -11.59 -9.10 -15.50
C ALA A 36 -10.78 -10.14 -16.29
N LEU A 37 -9.50 -10.31 -15.95
CA LEU A 37 -8.67 -11.37 -16.53
C LEU A 37 -9.21 -12.76 -16.19
N PHE A 38 -9.57 -13.00 -14.92
CA PHE A 38 -10.20 -14.26 -14.51
C PHE A 38 -11.50 -14.53 -15.28
N GLU A 39 -12.41 -13.55 -15.36
CA GLU A 39 -13.69 -13.70 -16.06
C GLU A 39 -13.47 -14.04 -17.54
N LYS A 40 -12.52 -13.37 -18.20
CA LYS A 40 -12.16 -13.66 -19.59
C LYS A 40 -11.66 -15.09 -19.77
N ILE A 41 -10.69 -15.54 -18.97
CA ILE A 41 -10.15 -16.90 -19.07
C ILE A 41 -11.22 -17.95 -18.77
N ALA A 42 -12.05 -17.70 -17.76
CA ALA A 42 -13.11 -18.61 -17.36
C ALA A 42 -14.17 -18.77 -18.48
N ALA A 43 -14.49 -17.68 -19.19
CA ALA A 43 -15.41 -17.69 -20.32
C ALA A 43 -14.80 -18.37 -21.57
N ASP A 44 -13.54 -18.08 -21.88
CA ASP A 44 -12.88 -18.55 -23.10
C ASP A 44 -12.43 -20.01 -23.02
N ARG A 45 -12.08 -20.50 -21.81
CA ARG A 45 -11.47 -21.82 -21.61
C ARG A 45 -12.19 -22.61 -20.52
N SER A 46 -11.95 -22.24 -19.25
CA SER A 46 -12.53 -22.88 -18.07
C SER A 46 -12.06 -22.13 -16.82
N ALA A 47 -12.90 -22.08 -15.79
CA ALA A 47 -12.53 -21.54 -14.48
C ALA A 47 -11.52 -22.41 -13.70
N HIS A 48 -11.19 -23.60 -14.22
CA HIS A 48 -10.28 -24.55 -13.59
C HIS A 48 -8.87 -24.61 -14.23
N THR A 49 -8.61 -23.78 -15.24
CA THR A 49 -7.24 -23.63 -15.79
C THR A 49 -6.33 -23.02 -14.73
N LYS A 50 -5.01 -23.24 -14.87
CA LYS A 50 -4.03 -22.63 -13.96
C LYS A 50 -4.08 -21.11 -14.09
N ASP A 51 -4.24 -20.60 -15.31
CA ASP A 51 -4.39 -19.17 -15.59
C ASP A 51 -5.55 -18.55 -14.78
N ALA A 52 -6.73 -19.18 -14.81
CA ALA A 52 -7.91 -18.70 -14.10
C ALA A 52 -7.73 -18.78 -12.58
N VAL A 53 -7.20 -19.89 -12.07
CA VAL A 53 -6.95 -20.07 -10.64
C VAL A 53 -5.96 -19.03 -10.13
N THR A 54 -4.86 -18.80 -10.86
CA THR A 54 -3.85 -17.80 -10.50
C THR A 54 -4.42 -16.37 -10.53
N ALA A 55 -5.17 -16.00 -11.58
CA ALA A 55 -5.80 -14.68 -11.67
C ALA A 55 -6.81 -14.44 -10.53
N ARG A 56 -7.61 -15.46 -10.19
CA ARG A 56 -8.55 -15.41 -9.06
C ARG A 56 -7.83 -15.25 -7.72
N GLU A 57 -6.78 -16.02 -7.47
CA GLU A 57 -6.01 -15.94 -6.23
C GLU A 57 -5.32 -14.56 -6.09
N LEU A 58 -4.77 -14.02 -7.18
CA LEU A 58 -4.23 -12.66 -7.20
C LEU A 58 -5.31 -11.61 -6.88
N THR A 59 -6.52 -11.75 -7.42
CA THR A 59 -7.66 -10.87 -7.08
C THR A 59 -7.95 -10.89 -5.58
N LEU A 60 -8.04 -12.07 -4.97
CA LEU A 60 -8.35 -12.22 -3.54
C LEU A 60 -7.25 -11.64 -2.65
N ARG A 61 -5.99 -11.80 -3.04
CA ARG A 61 -4.86 -11.22 -2.33
C ARG A 61 -4.82 -9.70 -2.46
N LEU A 62 -5.06 -9.15 -3.63
CA LEU A 62 -5.14 -7.69 -3.82
C LEU A 62 -6.27 -7.08 -2.98
N ARG A 63 -7.43 -7.74 -2.93
CA ARG A 63 -8.52 -7.32 -2.05
C ARG A 63 -8.15 -7.38 -0.56
N SER A 64 -7.41 -8.41 -0.16
CA SER A 64 -6.89 -8.53 1.21
C SER A 64 -5.86 -7.45 1.53
N LEU A 65 -5.00 -7.08 0.57
CA LEU A 65 -4.07 -5.96 0.70
C LEU A 65 -4.81 -4.64 0.92
N ALA A 66 -5.92 -4.39 0.22
CA ALA A 66 -6.74 -3.20 0.44
C ALA A 66 -7.27 -3.13 1.88
N TYR A 67 -7.77 -4.24 2.44
CA TYR A 67 -8.22 -4.27 3.84
C TYR A 67 -7.08 -4.03 4.84
N LEU A 68 -5.88 -4.54 4.56
CA LEU A 68 -4.71 -4.26 5.40
C LEU A 68 -4.36 -2.77 5.32
N ILE A 69 -4.33 -2.17 4.13
CA ILE A 69 -4.06 -0.72 3.98
C ILE A 69 -5.11 0.12 4.72
N GLU A 70 -6.38 -0.28 4.66
CA GLU A 70 -7.45 0.37 5.43
C GLU A 70 -7.29 0.17 6.95
N GLY A 71 -6.70 -0.95 7.38
CA GLY A 71 -6.35 -1.23 8.77
C GLY A 71 -5.53 -0.13 9.45
N GLU A 72 -4.55 0.44 8.74
CA GLU A 72 -3.73 1.56 9.24
C GLU A 72 -4.60 2.80 9.55
N HIS A 73 -5.65 3.04 8.76
CA HIS A 73 -6.56 4.15 9.00
C HIS A 73 -7.27 4.06 10.34
N TYR A 74 -7.68 2.84 10.74
CA TYR A 74 -8.41 2.66 11.98
C TYR A 74 -7.55 3.00 13.19
N ILE A 75 -6.23 2.78 13.13
CA ILE A 75 -5.28 3.20 14.16
C ILE A 75 -5.28 4.72 14.31
N ASP A 76 -5.13 5.44 13.19
CA ASP A 76 -5.16 6.91 13.17
C ASP A 76 -6.52 7.46 13.64
N ARG A 77 -7.63 6.79 13.30
CA ARG A 77 -8.98 7.19 13.71
C ARG A 77 -9.18 7.04 15.21
N ILE A 78 -8.75 5.93 15.80
CA ILE A 78 -8.79 5.72 17.25
C ILE A 78 -8.02 6.84 17.96
N ALA A 79 -6.84 7.20 17.45
CA ALA A 79 -6.05 8.28 18.02
C ALA A 79 -6.74 9.64 17.94
N PHE A 80 -7.39 9.91 16.80
CA PHE A 80 -8.17 11.12 16.60
C PHE A 80 -9.36 11.24 17.57
N GLU A 81 -10.08 10.16 17.83
CA GLU A 81 -11.23 10.15 18.74
C GLU A 81 -10.80 10.34 20.21
N LEU A 82 -9.64 9.79 20.62
CA LEU A 82 -9.16 9.86 22.00
C LEU A 82 -8.48 11.20 22.36
N GLN A 83 -7.99 11.96 21.36
CA GLN A 83 -7.52 13.34 21.51
C GLN A 83 -6.41 13.61 22.53
N THR A 84 -5.65 12.60 22.96
CA THR A 84 -4.49 12.80 23.85
C THR A 84 -3.16 12.74 23.10
N LYS A 85 -2.19 13.54 23.55
CA LYS A 85 -0.84 13.57 22.95
C LYS A 85 -0.18 12.19 22.98
N GLU A 86 -0.28 11.48 24.10
CA GLU A 86 0.29 10.14 24.28
C GLU A 86 -0.30 9.15 23.27
N VAL A 87 -1.62 9.15 23.09
CA VAL A 87 -2.27 8.27 22.12
C VAL A 87 -1.83 8.59 20.70
N TYR A 88 -1.67 9.87 20.32
CA TYR A 88 -1.16 10.22 18.99
C TYR A 88 0.27 9.71 18.75
N LEU A 89 1.14 9.78 19.77
CA LEU A 89 2.52 9.28 19.66
C LEU A 89 2.52 7.75 19.52
N THR A 90 1.79 7.05 20.39
CA THR A 90 1.66 5.59 20.35
C THR A 90 1.04 5.13 19.03
N ALA A 91 -0.04 5.75 18.58
CA ALA A 91 -0.70 5.39 17.33
C ALA A 91 0.21 5.58 16.11
N ASN A 92 1.06 6.61 16.11
CA ASN A 92 2.02 6.82 15.04
C ASN A 92 3.11 5.73 15.02
N GLU A 93 3.56 5.24 16.17
CA GLU A 93 4.49 4.10 16.26
C GLU A 93 3.81 2.81 15.82
N VAL A 94 2.60 2.54 16.32
CA VAL A 94 1.82 1.35 15.97
C VAL A 94 1.49 1.34 14.47
N ALA A 95 1.11 2.48 13.88
CA ALA A 95 0.85 2.59 12.45
C ALA A 95 2.09 2.27 11.61
N LYS A 96 3.27 2.77 12.01
CA LYS A 96 4.53 2.44 11.33
C LYS A 96 4.85 0.95 11.38
N SER A 97 4.73 0.33 12.56
CA SER A 97 4.95 -1.11 12.72
C SER A 97 3.90 -1.93 11.97
N TYR A 98 2.64 -1.50 11.96
CA TYR A 98 1.57 -2.15 11.22
C TYR A 98 1.86 -2.15 9.72
N VAL A 99 2.28 -1.02 9.17
CA VAL A 99 2.67 -0.92 7.75
C VAL A 99 3.87 -1.83 7.44
N SER A 100 4.91 -1.80 8.26
CA SER A 100 6.14 -2.57 7.99
C SER A 100 5.97 -4.08 8.19
N GLU A 101 5.24 -4.49 9.22
CA GLU A 101 5.12 -5.90 9.61
C GLU A 101 3.93 -6.60 8.96
N MET A 102 2.87 -5.88 8.60
CA MET A 102 1.69 -6.45 7.97
C MET A 102 1.57 -6.07 6.50
N VAL A 103 1.44 -4.77 6.20
CA VAL A 103 1.10 -4.33 4.83
C VAL A 103 2.23 -4.65 3.85
N LEU A 104 3.46 -4.22 4.15
CA LEU A 104 4.62 -4.45 3.28
C LEU A 104 4.95 -5.94 3.13
N ARG A 105 4.90 -6.71 4.22
CA ARG A 105 5.14 -8.16 4.16
C ARG A 105 4.08 -8.87 3.32
N TYR A 106 2.82 -8.47 3.42
CA TYR A 106 1.75 -9.06 2.63
C TYR A 106 1.87 -8.68 1.15
N LEU A 107 2.23 -7.43 0.85
CA LEU A 107 2.53 -6.99 -0.52
C LEU A 107 3.70 -7.80 -1.11
N ASP A 108 4.80 -7.96 -0.38
CA ASP A 108 5.95 -8.76 -0.81
C ASP A 108 5.55 -10.23 -1.07
N ALA A 109 4.61 -10.78 -0.28
CA ALA A 109 4.07 -12.12 -0.50
C ALA A 109 3.21 -12.22 -1.78
N ILE A 110 2.54 -11.14 -2.20
CA ILE A 110 1.82 -11.09 -3.49
C ILE A 110 2.81 -11.11 -4.65
N LEU A 111 3.88 -10.29 -4.57
CA LEU A 111 4.94 -10.26 -5.57
C LEU A 111 5.61 -11.64 -5.69
N LEU A 112 5.91 -12.29 -4.56
CA LEU A 112 6.48 -13.64 -4.55
C LEU A 112 5.52 -14.66 -5.17
N TYR A 113 4.23 -14.60 -4.81
CA TYR A 113 3.21 -15.48 -5.38
C TYR A 113 3.15 -15.33 -6.92
N GLY A 114 3.09 -14.09 -7.44
CA GLY A 114 3.07 -13.85 -8.89
C GLY A 114 4.28 -14.44 -9.63
N LYS A 115 5.47 -14.44 -9.00
CA LYS A 115 6.69 -15.03 -9.55
C LYS A 115 6.70 -16.57 -9.54
N GLN A 116 6.08 -17.17 -8.53
CA GLN A 116 6.06 -18.63 -8.33
C GLN A 116 4.83 -19.31 -8.91
N SER A 117 3.82 -18.54 -9.32
CA SER A 117 2.57 -19.09 -9.83
C SER A 117 2.77 -19.78 -11.18
N GLU A 118 2.06 -20.88 -11.35
CA GLU A 118 1.99 -21.61 -12.62
C GLU A 118 0.91 -21.00 -13.51
N TRP A 119 1.23 -20.92 -14.81
CA TRP A 119 0.35 -20.45 -15.86
C TRP A 119 0.35 -21.49 -16.99
N ASP A 120 -0.80 -21.69 -17.61
CA ASP A 120 -0.93 -22.48 -18.84
C ASP A 120 -0.48 -21.66 -20.07
N SER A 121 -0.56 -20.32 -19.99
CA SER A 121 -0.16 -19.39 -21.06
C SER A 121 1.01 -18.50 -20.65
N GLU A 122 2.13 -18.60 -21.39
CA GLU A 122 3.30 -17.71 -21.21
C GLU A 122 2.98 -16.25 -21.54
N GLU A 123 2.06 -16.00 -22.47
CA GLU A 123 1.59 -14.66 -22.84
C GLU A 123 0.88 -13.98 -21.66
N PHE A 124 -0.14 -14.65 -21.08
CA PHE A 124 -0.82 -14.14 -19.89
C PHE A 124 0.13 -13.99 -18.72
N GLN A 125 1.04 -14.96 -18.53
CA GLN A 125 2.05 -14.86 -17.48
C GLN A 125 2.92 -13.62 -17.66
N THR A 126 3.40 -13.33 -18.86
CA THR A 126 4.40 -12.26 -19.06
C THR A 126 3.76 -10.89 -18.99
N GLU A 127 2.68 -10.64 -19.73
CA GLU A 127 2.06 -9.32 -19.80
C GLU A 127 1.43 -8.92 -18.46
N TYR A 128 0.63 -9.81 -17.88
CA TYR A 128 -0.10 -9.50 -16.65
C TYR A 128 0.85 -9.41 -15.45
N ARG A 129 1.85 -10.32 -15.33
CA ARG A 129 2.84 -10.25 -14.26
C ARG A 129 3.63 -8.95 -14.33
N THR A 130 4.11 -8.55 -15.50
CA THR A 130 4.91 -7.31 -15.63
C THR A 130 4.08 -6.08 -15.24
N SER A 131 2.82 -6.00 -15.65
CA SER A 131 1.92 -4.92 -15.24
C SER A 131 1.69 -4.91 -13.73
N LEU A 132 1.35 -6.07 -13.16
CA LEU A 132 1.05 -6.22 -11.74
C LEU A 132 2.27 -5.89 -10.86
N GLU A 133 3.44 -6.44 -11.19
CA GLU A 133 4.69 -6.21 -10.46
C GLU A 133 5.05 -4.73 -10.45
N LYS A 134 4.97 -4.05 -11.60
CA LYS A 134 5.25 -2.63 -11.70
C LYS A 134 4.37 -1.81 -10.77
N ASN A 135 3.05 -2.04 -10.82
CA ASN A 135 2.10 -1.28 -10.01
C ASN A 135 2.26 -1.57 -8.49
N LEU A 136 2.53 -2.83 -8.13
CA LEU A 136 2.79 -3.19 -6.73
C LEU A 136 4.09 -2.62 -6.20
N GLU A 137 5.14 -2.54 -7.01
CA GLU A 137 6.41 -1.85 -6.66
C GLU A 137 6.17 -0.33 -6.46
N GLU A 138 5.34 0.30 -7.28
CA GLU A 138 4.96 1.71 -7.11
C GLU A 138 4.17 1.95 -5.80
N ILE A 139 3.27 1.04 -5.45
CA ILE A 139 2.55 1.06 -4.15
C ILE A 139 3.54 0.87 -3.00
N ARG A 140 4.42 -0.13 -3.12
CA ARG A 140 5.46 -0.43 -2.13
C ARG A 140 6.35 0.77 -1.85
N ALA A 141 6.79 1.49 -2.88
CA ALA A 141 7.61 2.68 -2.75
C ALA A 141 6.91 3.81 -1.97
N LYS A 142 5.57 3.94 -2.09
CA LYS A 142 4.78 4.92 -1.34
C LYS A 142 4.61 4.56 0.14
N LEU A 143 4.67 3.28 0.48
CA LEU A 143 4.53 2.76 1.85
C LEU A 143 5.84 2.84 2.65
N ILE A 144 6.98 2.80 1.97
CA ILE A 144 8.27 2.95 2.62
C ILE A 144 8.39 4.41 3.09
N PRO A 145 8.62 4.66 4.39
CA PRO A 145 8.83 6.02 4.88
C PRO A 145 9.97 6.67 4.11
N ALA A 146 9.74 7.85 3.53
CA ALA A 146 10.82 8.67 3.02
C ALA A 146 11.80 8.91 4.18
N ALA A 147 13.11 8.74 3.92
CA ALA A 147 14.12 9.06 4.91
C ALA A 147 13.82 10.46 5.46
N PRO A 148 13.87 10.66 6.80
CA PRO A 148 13.64 11.99 7.35
C PRO A 148 14.60 12.94 6.65
N GLN A 149 14.04 13.92 5.92
CA GLN A 149 14.83 15.07 5.50
C GLN A 149 15.41 15.62 6.80
N GLN A 150 16.73 15.49 6.95
CA GLN A 150 17.44 16.15 8.03
C GLN A 150 17.01 17.61 7.94
N ALA A 151 16.22 18.06 8.91
CA ALA A 151 16.09 19.48 9.14
C ALA A 151 17.53 19.96 9.32
N GLU A 152 18.01 20.79 8.40
CA GLU A 152 19.34 21.37 8.48
C GLU A 152 19.57 21.83 9.91
N GLU A 153 20.45 21.11 10.63
CA GLU A 153 21.02 21.54 11.89
C GLU A 153 21.84 22.80 11.58
N ASN A 154 21.16 23.95 11.55
CA ASN A 154 21.80 25.25 11.68
C ASN A 154 21.61 25.70 13.13
N GLU A 155 22.25 24.99 14.06
CA GLU A 155 22.60 25.55 15.36
C GLU A 155 24.07 26.01 15.31
N SER A 156 24.21 27.31 15.07
CA SER A 156 25.17 28.22 15.70
C SER A 156 26.59 27.68 16.00
N ALA A 157 27.52 27.97 15.09
CA ALA A 157 28.91 28.23 15.43
C ALA A 157 29.25 29.68 15.05
N GLN A 158 28.64 30.64 15.74
CA GLN A 158 29.10 32.02 15.80
C GLN A 158 28.45 32.67 17.02
N ASP A 159 29.11 32.49 18.16
CA ASP A 159 29.11 33.47 19.24
C ASP A 159 30.59 33.83 19.49
N ASP A 160 30.79 35.13 19.74
CA ASP A 160 32.03 35.92 19.79
C ASP A 160 33.19 35.37 20.64
#